data_AF-A0A925VJP1-F1
#
_entry.id   AF-A0A925VJP1-F1
#
_cell.length_a   1.000
_cell.length_b   1.000
_cell.length_c   1.000
_cell.angle_alpha   90.00
_cell.angle_beta   90.00
_cell.angle_gamma   90.00
#
_symmetry.space_group_name_H-M   'P 1'
#
loop_
_entity.id
_entity.type
_entity.pdbx_description
1 polymer ?
#
loop_
_entity_poly.entity_id
_entity_poly.type
_entity_poly.pdbx_seq_one_letter_code
_entity_poly.pdbx_strand_id
1 'polypeptide(L)'
;MKPRITDWARAGGVGIAFATGLWTLLTGRAEQWWVFALHGVAGYGVALLLVPKLWRVRGRLAPGLLIKRAWAGLASTLLVLAVIATGVAWAGGAHVVALGYNALNWHILAGIVLTAIVSLHMLLRARPLRR
;
A
#
# COMPACT_ATOMS: atom_id res chain seq x y z
N MET A 1 -2.98 -9.90 18.35
CA MET A 1 -2.53 -10.46 17.05
C MET A 1 -1.01 -10.66 17.09
N LYS A 2 -0.50 -11.84 16.70
CA LYS A 2 0.95 -12.07 16.62
C LYS A 2 1.55 -11.14 15.53
N PRO A 3 2.67 -10.43 15.79
CA PRO A 3 3.25 -9.46 14.86
C PRO A 3 3.44 -9.97 13.44
N ARG A 4 3.81 -11.25 13.31
CA ARG A 4 4.02 -11.92 12.01
C ARG A 4 2.75 -12.04 11.17
N ILE A 5 1.59 -12.26 11.79
CA ILE A 5 0.33 -12.42 11.05
C ILE A 5 -0.06 -11.11 10.39
N THR A 6 0.03 -9.99 11.11
CA THR A 6 -0.33 -8.68 10.56
C THR A 6 0.64 -8.24 9.45
N ASP A 7 1.92 -8.61 9.55
CA ASP A 7 2.91 -8.30 8.50
C ASP A 7 2.65 -9.10 7.22
N TRP A 8 2.35 -10.40 7.33
CA TRP A 8 1.92 -11.21 6.19
C TRP A 8 0.58 -10.76 5.62
N ALA A 9 -0.37 -10.38 6.45
CA ALA A 9 -1.67 -9.87 5.99
C ALA A 9 -1.51 -8.58 5.17
N ARG A 10 -0.63 -7.66 5.58
CA ARG A 10 -0.33 -6.46 4.80
C ARG A 10 0.37 -6.80 3.49
N ALA A 11 1.36 -7.68 3.52
CA ALA A 11 2.06 -8.10 2.30
C ALA A 11 1.10 -8.78 1.31
N GLY A 12 0.23 -9.67 1.80
CA GLY A 12 -0.81 -10.31 1.01
C GLY A 12 -1.81 -9.31 0.45
N GLY A 13 -2.29 -8.36 1.26
CA GLY A 13 -3.19 -7.29 0.81
C GLY A 13 -2.58 -6.42 -0.28
N VAL A 14 -1.31 -6.03 -0.14
CA VAL A 14 -0.56 -5.31 -1.18
C VAL A 14 -0.42 -6.15 -2.44
N GLY A 15 -0.09 -7.44 -2.31
CA GLY A 15 0.00 -8.37 -3.45
C GLY A 15 -1.31 -8.51 -4.21
N ILE A 16 -2.43 -8.66 -3.51
CA ILE A 16 -3.78 -8.74 -4.12
C ILE A 16 -4.13 -7.43 -4.81
N ALA A 17 -3.94 -6.28 -4.13
CA ALA A 17 -4.21 -4.96 -4.72
C ALA A 17 -3.35 -4.73 -5.98
N PHE A 18 -2.07 -5.11 -5.94
CA PHE A 18 -1.19 -4.98 -7.09
C PHE A 18 -1.61 -5.89 -8.26
N ALA A 19 -1.88 -7.16 -8.00
CA ALA A 19 -2.27 -8.12 -9.04
C ALA A 19 -3.59 -7.70 -9.72
N THR A 20 -4.58 -7.32 -8.92
CA THR A 20 -5.87 -6.83 -9.44
C THR A 20 -5.74 -5.49 -10.17
N GLY A 21 -4.90 -4.57 -9.68
CA GLY A 21 -4.65 -3.29 -10.33
C GLY A 21 -3.91 -3.44 -11.67
N LEU A 22 -2.94 -4.36 -11.73
CA LEU A 22 -2.25 -4.69 -12.98
C LEU A 22 -3.22 -5.35 -13.97
N TRP A 23 -4.08 -6.23 -13.49
CA TRP A 23 -5.10 -6.87 -14.31
C TRP A 23 -6.04 -5.83 -14.93
N THR A 24 -6.64 -4.96 -14.12
CA THR A 24 -7.57 -3.93 -14.61
C THR A 24 -6.89 -2.90 -15.51
N LEU A 25 -5.61 -2.60 -15.29
CA LEU A 25 -4.81 -1.74 -16.17
C LEU A 25 -4.63 -2.35 -17.56
N LEU A 26 -4.45 -3.67 -17.65
CA LEU A 26 -4.22 -4.38 -18.91
C LEU A 26 -5.50 -4.75 -19.65
N THR A 27 -6.59 -5.05 -18.93
CA THR A 27 -7.84 -5.51 -19.55
C THR A 27 -8.89 -4.41 -19.69
N GLY A 28 -9.07 -3.56 -18.68
CA GLY A 28 -9.94 -2.39 -18.70
C GLY A 28 -11.42 -2.65 -19.03
N ARG A 29 -11.98 -3.83 -18.72
CA ARG A 29 -13.35 -4.19 -19.16
C ARG A 29 -14.42 -4.06 -18.08
N ALA A 30 -15.60 -3.57 -18.44
CA ALA A 30 -16.69 -3.28 -17.51
C ALA A 30 -17.31 -4.55 -16.89
N GLU A 31 -17.34 -5.66 -17.64
CA GLU A 31 -17.82 -6.96 -17.13
C GLU A 31 -16.95 -7.52 -15.99
N GLN A 32 -15.75 -6.97 -15.80
CA GLN A 32 -14.82 -7.34 -14.72
C GLN A 32 -14.93 -6.40 -13.50
N TRP A 33 -16.08 -5.78 -13.29
CA TRP A 33 -16.35 -4.86 -12.16
C TRP A 33 -15.94 -5.43 -10.79
N TRP A 34 -16.09 -6.74 -10.60
CA TRP A 34 -15.74 -7.41 -9.35
C TRP A 34 -14.23 -7.38 -9.07
N VAL A 35 -13.39 -7.30 -10.11
CA VAL A 35 -11.92 -7.14 -9.96
C VAL A 35 -11.61 -5.74 -9.43
N PHE A 36 -12.31 -4.71 -9.91
CA PHE A 36 -12.20 -3.35 -9.38
C PHE A 36 -12.68 -3.28 -7.93
N ALA A 37 -13.78 -3.96 -7.60
CA ALA A 37 -14.27 -4.06 -6.22
C ALA A 37 -13.26 -4.76 -5.30
N LEU A 38 -12.69 -5.89 -5.75
CA LEU A 38 -11.67 -6.63 -5.02
C LEU A 38 -10.41 -5.78 -4.81
N HIS A 39 -9.97 -5.04 -5.84
CA HIS A 39 -8.87 -4.09 -5.75
C HIS A 39 -9.12 -3.04 -4.66
N GLY A 40 -10.29 -2.41 -4.67
CA GLY A 40 -10.70 -1.44 -3.67
C GLY A 40 -10.71 -2.03 -2.26
N VAL A 41 -11.34 -3.19 -2.06
CA VAL A 41 -11.39 -3.89 -0.76
C VAL A 41 -9.98 -4.22 -0.25
N ALA A 42 -9.10 -4.71 -1.13
CA ALA A 42 -7.72 -5.00 -0.76
C ALA A 42 -6.96 -3.73 -0.34
N GLY A 43 -7.12 -2.63 -1.08
CA GLY A 43 -6.55 -1.32 -0.75
C GLY A 43 -7.02 -0.80 0.61
N TYR A 44 -8.34 -0.74 0.83
CA TYR A 44 -8.89 -0.32 2.12
C TYR A 44 -8.47 -1.26 3.26
N GLY A 45 -8.41 -2.57 3.01
CA GLY A 45 -7.91 -3.55 3.98
C GLY A 45 -6.48 -3.27 4.41
N VAL A 46 -5.58 -2.93 3.48
CA VAL A 46 -4.20 -2.53 3.81
C VAL A 46 -4.19 -1.28 4.69
N ALA A 47 -5.03 -0.27 4.40
CA ALA A 47 -5.16 0.93 5.22
C ALA A 47 -5.64 0.61 6.65
N LEU A 48 -6.66 -0.24 6.79
CA LEU A 48 -7.16 -0.68 8.09
C LEU A 48 -6.10 -1.43 8.90
N LEU A 49 -5.26 -2.25 8.24
CA LEU A 49 -4.16 -2.97 8.89
C LEU A 49 -3.01 -2.05 9.37
N LEU A 50 -2.97 -0.78 8.95
CA LEU A 50 -2.05 0.22 9.49
C LEU A 50 -2.53 0.77 10.84
N VAL A 51 -3.84 0.88 11.07
CA VAL A 51 -4.41 1.52 12.27
C VAL A 51 -3.87 0.92 13.57
N PRO A 52 -3.89 -0.42 13.80
CA PRO A 52 -3.35 -1.01 15.02
C PRO A 52 -1.84 -0.86 15.17
N LYS A 53 -1.10 -0.65 14.07
CA LYS A 53 0.34 -0.40 14.10
C LYS A 53 0.60 1.04 14.56
N LEU A 54 -0.06 2.00 13.92
CA LEU A 54 0.05 3.43 14.26
C LEU A 54 -0.39 3.69 15.70
N TRP A 55 -1.48 3.06 16.15
CA TRP A 55 -1.92 3.15 17.54
C TRP A 55 -0.85 2.68 18.53
N ARG A 56 -0.17 1.56 18.24
CA ARG A 56 0.90 1.02 19.11
C ARG A 56 2.13 1.92 19.16
N VAL A 57 2.45 2.61 18.06
CA VAL A 57 3.64 3.47 17.99
C VAL A 57 3.35 4.93 18.31
N ARG A 58 2.08 5.32 18.53
CA ARG A 58 1.65 6.73 18.69
C ARG A 58 2.48 7.50 19.73
N GLY A 59 2.74 6.91 20.90
CA GLY A 59 3.52 7.55 21.97
C GLY A 59 5.03 7.62 21.71
N ARG A 60 5.51 6.99 20.63
CA ARG A 60 6.93 6.94 20.22
C ARG A 60 7.18 7.66 18.90
N LEU A 61 6.15 8.23 18.26
CA LEU A 61 6.30 8.90 16.97
C LEU A 61 7.22 10.12 17.08
N ALA A 62 6.89 11.09 17.94
CA ALA A 62 7.67 12.33 18.07
C ALA A 62 9.12 12.11 18.55
N PRO A 63 9.39 11.35 19.63
CA PRO A 63 10.78 11.04 20.02
C PRO A 63 11.51 10.17 18.98
N GLY A 64 10.77 9.32 18.26
CA GLY A 64 11.31 8.41 17.25
C GLY A 64 11.81 9.09 15.98
N LEU A 65 11.31 10.28 15.63
CA LEU A 65 11.76 11.03 14.44
C LEU A 65 13.25 11.43 14.49
N LEU A 66 13.83 11.47 15.69
CA LEU A 66 15.27 11.68 15.91
C LEU A 66 16.11 10.45 15.48
N ILE A 67 15.48 9.29 15.26
CA ILE A 67 16.15 8.04 14.91
C ILE A 67 15.99 7.78 13.41
N LYS A 68 17.10 7.63 12.68
CA LYS A 68 17.13 7.34 11.23
C LYS A 68 16.20 6.19 10.82
N ARG A 69 16.07 5.17 11.67
CA ARG A 69 15.25 3.98 11.41
C ARG A 69 13.74 4.25 11.41
N ALA A 70 13.27 5.30 12.08
CA ALA A 70 11.86 5.68 12.09
C ALA A 70 11.40 6.24 10.73
N TRP A 71 12.30 6.89 9.99
CA TRP A 71 12.02 7.47 8.68
C TRP A 71 11.56 6.45 7.64
N ALA A 72 12.15 5.25 7.63
CA ALA A 72 11.70 4.19 6.72
C ALA A 72 10.24 3.77 7.00
N GLY A 73 9.86 3.68 8.29
CA GLY A 73 8.50 3.37 8.70
C GLY A 73 7.50 4.49 8.36
N LEU A 74 7.91 5.74 8.58
CA LEU A 74 7.13 6.91 8.21
C LEU A 74 6.94 7.01 6.70
N ALA A 75 8.02 6.94 5.92
CA ALA A 75 7.99 7.00 4.46
C ALA A 75 7.09 5.90 3.87
N SER A 76 7.20 4.67 4.37
CA SER A 76 6.32 3.57 3.95
C SER A 76 4.85 3.85 4.28
N THR A 77 4.58 4.47 5.43
CA THR A 77 3.21 4.82 5.85
C THR A 77 2.65 5.92 4.96
N LEU A 78 3.42 6.99 4.73
CA LEU A 78 3.03 8.09 3.83
C LEU A 78 2.81 7.60 2.41
N LEU A 79 3.64 6.68 1.92
CA LEU A 79 3.46 6.08 0.61
C LEU A 79 2.14 5.30 0.50
N VAL A 80 1.80 4.47 1.50
CA VAL A 80 0.50 3.79 1.51
C VAL A 80 -0.65 4.81 1.51
N LEU A 81 -0.57 5.85 2.35
CA LEU A 81 -1.58 6.90 2.39
C LEU A 81 -1.71 7.63 1.05
N ALA A 82 -0.59 7.90 0.36
CA ALA A 82 -0.59 8.52 -0.96
C ALA A 82 -1.27 7.62 -2.01
N VAL A 83 -0.97 6.32 -2.01
CA VAL A 83 -1.64 5.34 -2.89
C VAL A 83 -3.15 5.34 -2.64
N ILE A 84 -3.59 5.27 -1.38
CA ILE A 84 -5.01 5.27 -1.06
C ILE A 84 -5.69 6.59 -1.44
N ALA A 85 -5.09 7.73 -1.08
CA ALA A 85 -5.65 9.04 -1.35
C ALA A 85 -5.82 9.30 -2.85
N THR A 86 -4.81 8.96 -3.66
CA THR A 86 -4.87 9.10 -5.12
C THR A 86 -5.91 8.18 -5.75
N GLY A 87 -6.02 6.94 -5.27
CA GLY A 87 -7.02 5.98 -5.75
C GLY A 87 -8.45 6.39 -5.42
N VAL A 88 -8.70 6.82 -4.18
CA VAL A 88 -10.00 7.32 -3.72
C VAL A 88 -10.38 8.60 -4.48
N ALA A 89 -9.45 9.54 -4.62
CA ALA A 89 -9.69 10.79 -5.35
C ALA A 89 -10.10 10.50 -6.80
N TRP A 90 -9.35 9.66 -7.51
CA TRP A 90 -9.67 9.30 -8.89
C TRP A 90 -11.01 8.56 -9.01
N ALA A 91 -11.24 7.55 -8.18
CA ALA A 91 -12.49 6.78 -8.20
C ALA A 91 -13.72 7.63 -7.85
N GLY A 92 -13.55 8.65 -7.01
CA GLY A 92 -14.58 9.64 -6.67
C GLY A 92 -14.80 10.71 -7.75
N GLY A 93 -14.09 10.65 -8.88
CA GLY A 93 -14.22 11.63 -9.97
C GLY A 93 -13.45 12.94 -9.74
N ALA A 94 -12.52 12.98 -8.78
CA ALA A 94 -11.73 14.18 -8.54
C ALA A 94 -10.76 14.45 -9.70
N HIS A 95 -10.75 15.69 -10.19
CA HIS A 95 -9.86 16.15 -11.25
C HIS A 95 -8.57 16.74 -10.66
N VAL A 96 -7.75 15.90 -10.02
CA VAL A 96 -6.45 16.29 -9.48
C VAL A 96 -5.36 16.03 -10.53
N VAL A 97 -4.64 17.09 -10.91
CA VAL A 97 -3.48 17.03 -11.82
C VAL A 97 -2.28 17.64 -11.12
N ALA A 98 -1.17 16.91 -11.10
CA ALA A 98 0.10 17.38 -10.54
C ALA A 98 1.24 17.00 -11.48
N LEU A 99 2.11 17.96 -11.79
CA LEU A 99 3.23 17.80 -12.74
C LEU A 99 2.79 17.23 -14.10
N GLY A 100 1.59 17.57 -14.57
CA GLY A 100 1.04 17.09 -15.85
C GLY A 100 0.40 15.69 -15.81
N TYR A 101 0.42 15.01 -14.66
CA TYR A 101 -0.14 13.67 -14.49
C TYR A 101 -1.38 13.70 -13.59
N ASN A 102 -2.40 12.92 -13.93
CA ASN A 102 -3.64 12.87 -13.15
C ASN A 102 -3.50 11.93 -11.92
N ALA A 103 -4.51 11.93 -11.05
CA ALA A 103 -4.53 11.09 -9.86
C ALA A 103 -4.33 9.59 -10.14
N LEU A 104 -4.86 9.06 -11.26
CA LEU A 104 -4.66 7.65 -11.65
C LEU A 104 -3.20 7.36 -12.00
N ASN A 105 -2.53 8.25 -12.74
CA ASN A 105 -1.11 8.09 -13.05
C ASN A 105 -0.27 8.02 -11.77
N TRP A 106 -0.53 8.92 -10.82
CA TRP A 106 0.14 8.93 -9.52
C TRP A 106 -0.18 7.69 -8.69
N HIS A 107 -1.42 7.21 -8.74
CA HIS A 107 -1.84 5.98 -8.07
C HIS A 107 -1.07 4.76 -8.60
N ILE A 108 -0.96 4.62 -9.94
CA ILE A 108 -0.21 3.53 -10.58
C ILE A 108 1.26 3.57 -10.18
N LEU A 109 1.91 4.73 -10.32
CA LEU A 109 3.33 4.89 -9.98
C LEU A 109 3.58 4.56 -8.50
N ALA A 110 2.81 5.16 -7.60
CA ALA A 110 2.96 4.94 -6.17
C ALA A 110 2.66 3.48 -5.78
N GLY A 111 1.69 2.84 -6.43
CA GLY A 111 1.37 1.42 -6.25
C GLY A 111 2.52 0.50 -6.66
N ILE A 112 3.15 0.75 -7.81
CA ILE A 112 4.35 0.02 -8.26
C ILE A 112 5.49 0.18 -7.25
N VAL A 113 5.78 1.42 -6.84
CA VAL A 113 6.84 1.71 -5.87
C VAL A 113 6.58 1.02 -4.53
N LEU A 114 5.33 1.08 -4.04
CA LEU A 114 4.93 0.42 -2.79
C LEU A 114 5.15 -1.09 -2.87
N THR A 115 4.71 -1.73 -3.95
CA THR A 115 4.91 -3.17 -4.15
C THR A 115 6.38 -3.52 -4.20
N ALA A 116 7.20 -2.75 -4.93
CA ALA A 116 8.65 -2.99 -4.99
C ALA A 116 9.31 -2.91 -3.60
N ILE A 117 8.97 -1.90 -2.80
CA ILE A 117 9.48 -1.73 -1.43
C ILE A 117 9.05 -2.90 -0.54
N VAL A 118 7.79 -3.33 -0.60
CA VAL A 118 7.29 -4.45 0.20
C VAL A 118 7.97 -5.76 -0.21
N SER A 119 8.11 -6.02 -1.51
CA SER A 119 8.81 -7.20 -2.02
C SER A 119 10.28 -7.22 -1.60
N LEU A 120 10.99 -6.10 -1.74
CA LEU A 120 12.37 -5.95 -1.26
C LEU A 120 12.44 -6.18 0.25
N HIS A 121 11.51 -5.61 1.03
CA HIS A 121 11.45 -5.81 2.47
C HIS A 121 11.28 -7.28 2.85
N MET A 122 10.45 -8.02 2.12
CA MET A 122 10.27 -9.46 2.32
C MET A 122 11.54 -10.24 1.96
N LEU A 123 12.17 -9.93 0.82
CA LEU A 123 13.43 -10.56 0.40
C LEU A 123 14.55 -10.35 1.42
N LEU A 124 14.73 -9.12 1.91
CA LEU A 124 15.73 -8.79 2.94
C LEU A 124 15.45 -9.46 4.28
N ARG A 125 14.20 -9.87 4.55
CA ARG A 125 13.80 -10.59 5.77
C ARG A 125 13.71 -12.10 5.57
N ALA A 126 13.83 -12.59 4.34
CA ALA A 126 13.76 -14.02 4.05
C ALA A 126 14.92 -14.71 4.78
N ARG A 127 14.59 -15.62 5.71
CA ARG A 127 15.56 -16.51 6.32
C ARG A 127 15.57 -17.80 5.50
N PRO A 128 16.74 -18.45 5.27
CA PRO A 128 16.80 -19.76 4.66
C PRO A 128 15.86 -20.72 5.40
N LEU A 129 15.09 -21.51 4.65
CA LEU A 129 14.33 -22.61 5.24
C LEU A 129 15.36 -23.53 5.92
N ARG A 130 15.29 -23.61 7.26
CA ARG A 130 16.08 -24.61 7.99
C ARG A 130 15.56 -25.97 7.52
N ARG A 131 16.43 -26.71 6.83
CA ARG A 131 16.23 -28.12 6.50
C ARG A 131 16.28 -28.94 7.78
#